data_AF-A0A497FGA5-F1
#
_entry.id   AF-A0A497FGA5-F1
#
_cell.length_a   1.000
_cell.length_b   1.000
_cell.length_c   1.000
_cell.angle_alpha   90.00
_cell.angle_beta   90.00
_cell.angle_gamma   90.00
#
_symmetry.space_group_name_H-M   'P 1'
#
loop_
_entity.id
_entity.type
_entity.pdbx_description
1 polymer ?
#
loop_
_entity_poly.entity_id
_entity_poly.type
_entity_poly.pdbx_seq_one_letter_code
_entity_poly.pdbx_strand_id
1 'polypeptide(L)'
;MEDTIDEPRKILLVYLNIEFSLKKPPKINNKRKSNKRFKGYIFVKILSKFLRKRTPKSYNLVLGPLWIKGLEWIEWDLAIVKKDASPEYDVLYNSEDIIALFECKVSGIYGRKNELKKIINRIKNNFKNAKKICKNLKKCFYISLMEVKPKKTGINYYREIKKNIENSFILFNSRSIEYLSKSCRNPQEIAIKAEEFKNEWNNLIESLSKL
;
A
#
# COMPACT_ATOMS: atom_id res chain seq x y z
N MET A 1 -27.98 6.33 -3.50
CA MET A 1 -27.32 5.81 -2.28
C MET A 1 -25.81 5.56 -2.46
N GLU A 2 -25.20 5.75 -3.64
CA GLU A 2 -23.75 5.53 -3.87
C GLU A 2 -22.84 6.72 -3.51
N ASP A 3 -23.41 7.90 -3.21
CA ASP A 3 -22.64 9.13 -2.97
C ASP A 3 -22.19 9.38 -1.52
N THR A 4 -22.51 8.49 -0.57
CA THR A 4 -22.26 8.74 0.86
C THR A 4 -21.01 8.07 1.43
N ILE A 5 -20.31 7.22 0.67
CA ILE A 5 -19.09 6.55 1.13
C ILE A 5 -17.86 7.31 0.62
N ASP A 6 -16.97 7.70 1.53
CA ASP A 6 -15.70 8.36 1.19
C ASP A 6 -14.72 7.42 0.45
N GLU A 7 -13.66 8.00 -0.12
CA GLU A 7 -12.67 7.25 -0.90
C GLU A 7 -11.97 6.12 -0.13
N PRO A 8 -11.47 6.29 1.11
CA PRO A 8 -10.83 5.17 1.82
C PRO A 8 -11.80 4.01 2.05
N ARG A 9 -13.07 4.28 2.38
CA ARG A 9 -14.08 3.22 2.53
C ARG A 9 -14.46 2.58 1.20
N LYS A 10 -14.51 3.34 0.10
CA LYS A 10 -14.68 2.79 -1.25
C LYS A 10 -13.52 1.84 -1.61
N ILE A 11 -12.27 2.20 -1.29
CA ILE A 11 -11.11 1.31 -1.48
C ILE A 11 -11.29 0.01 -0.69
N LEU A 12 -11.64 0.11 0.59
CA LEU A 12 -11.85 -1.06 1.45
C LEU A 12 -13.01 -1.94 0.95
N LEU A 13 -14.13 -1.34 0.55
CA LEU A 13 -15.30 -2.04 0.02
C LEU A 13 -14.94 -2.88 -1.22
N VAL A 14 -14.29 -2.26 -2.21
CA VAL A 14 -13.89 -2.98 -3.43
C VAL A 14 -12.92 -4.12 -3.10
N TYR A 15 -11.98 -3.88 -2.18
CA TYR A 15 -11.05 -4.92 -1.75
C TYR A 15 -11.76 -6.09 -1.06
N LEU A 16 -12.68 -5.82 -0.13
CA LEU A 16 -13.44 -6.84 0.61
C LEU A 16 -14.36 -7.66 -0.31
N ASN A 17 -15.03 -7.02 -1.26
CA ASN A 17 -15.84 -7.71 -2.27
C ASN A 17 -15.01 -8.77 -3.02
N ILE A 18 -13.81 -8.39 -3.46
CA ILE A 18 -12.91 -9.33 -4.12
C ILE A 18 -12.44 -10.39 -3.13
N GLU A 19 -11.93 -10.00 -1.97
CA GLU A 19 -11.40 -10.95 -0.97
C GLU A 19 -12.42 -12.03 -0.57
N PHE A 20 -13.68 -11.65 -0.36
CA PHE A 20 -14.74 -12.58 0.04
C PHE A 20 -15.21 -13.47 -1.11
N SER A 21 -15.01 -13.05 -2.37
CA SER A 21 -15.26 -13.90 -3.55
C SER A 21 -14.17 -14.96 -3.79
N LEU A 22 -13.00 -14.83 -3.14
CA LEU A 22 -11.89 -15.74 -3.39
C LEU A 22 -12.15 -17.13 -2.81
N LYS A 23 -12.00 -18.14 -3.66
CA LYS A 23 -11.95 -19.54 -3.23
C LYS A 23 -10.72 -19.78 -2.34
N LYS A 24 -10.85 -20.73 -1.42
CA LYS A 24 -9.71 -21.20 -0.61
C LYS A 24 -8.64 -21.80 -1.56
N PRO A 25 -7.36 -21.42 -1.42
CA PRO A 25 -6.30 -22.00 -2.24
C PRO A 25 -6.20 -23.52 -2.04
N PRO A 26 -5.78 -24.26 -3.07
CA PRO A 26 -5.59 -25.71 -2.97
C PRO A 26 -4.51 -26.06 -1.93
N LYS A 27 -4.61 -27.28 -1.40
CA LYS A 27 -3.54 -27.91 -0.62
C LYS A 27 -2.68 -28.75 -1.57
N ILE A 28 -1.37 -28.55 -1.53
CA ILE A 28 -0.39 -29.36 -2.28
C ILE A 28 0.62 -29.87 -1.26
N ASN A 29 0.85 -31.19 -1.20
CA ASN A 29 1.76 -31.84 -0.24
C ASN A 29 1.49 -31.42 1.21
N ASN A 30 0.22 -31.49 1.64
CA ASN A 30 -0.26 -31.04 2.97
C ASN A 30 -0.01 -29.56 3.32
N LYS A 31 0.55 -28.75 2.40
CA LYS A 31 0.74 -27.31 2.56
C LYS A 31 -0.30 -26.54 1.75
N ARG A 32 -1.07 -25.68 2.42
CA ARG A 32 -2.04 -24.81 1.75
C ARG A 32 -1.29 -23.68 1.03
N LYS A 33 -1.54 -23.50 -0.27
CA LYS A 33 -1.03 -22.34 -1.02
C LYS A 33 -1.62 -21.03 -0.47
N SER A 34 -1.00 -19.90 -0.78
CA SER A 34 -1.43 -18.58 -0.28
C SER A 34 -1.73 -17.63 -1.43
N ASN A 35 -2.86 -16.91 -1.33
CA ASN A 35 -3.23 -15.84 -2.27
C ASN A 35 -2.63 -14.48 -1.87
N LYS A 36 -1.64 -14.43 -0.97
CA LYS A 36 -1.11 -13.17 -0.42
C LYS A 36 -0.57 -12.24 -1.51
N ARG A 37 0.17 -12.75 -2.49
CA ARG A 37 0.71 -11.95 -3.62
C ARG A 37 -0.43 -11.37 -4.47
N PHE A 38 -1.42 -12.19 -4.80
CA PHE A 38 -2.61 -11.77 -5.54
C PHE A 38 -3.39 -10.67 -4.79
N LYS A 39 -3.65 -10.85 -3.49
CA LYS A 39 -4.32 -9.85 -2.65
C LYS A 39 -3.54 -8.53 -2.63
N GLY A 40 -2.21 -8.60 -2.52
CA GLY A 40 -1.32 -7.44 -2.63
C GLY A 40 -1.52 -6.69 -3.95
N TYR A 41 -1.39 -7.39 -5.08
CA TYR A 41 -1.57 -6.80 -6.40
C TYR A 41 -2.97 -6.17 -6.60
N ILE A 42 -4.04 -6.85 -6.15
CA ILE A 42 -5.39 -6.32 -6.23
C ILE A 42 -5.54 -5.02 -5.43
N PHE A 43 -5.01 -4.97 -4.21
CA PHE A 43 -5.05 -3.74 -3.42
C PHE A 43 -4.34 -2.58 -4.14
N VAL A 44 -3.15 -2.84 -4.67
CA VAL A 44 -2.38 -1.83 -5.42
C VAL A 44 -3.14 -1.35 -6.67
N LYS A 45 -3.78 -2.29 -7.39
CA LYS A 45 -4.62 -1.97 -8.55
C LYS A 45 -5.85 -1.14 -8.17
N ILE A 46 -6.50 -1.42 -7.04
CA ILE A 46 -7.61 -0.59 -6.53
C ILE A 46 -7.09 0.80 -6.16
N LEU A 47 -6.07 0.86 -5.31
CA LEU A 47 -5.47 2.10 -4.82
C LEU A 47 -5.06 3.02 -5.98
N SER A 48 -4.41 2.48 -7.01
CA SER A 48 -3.96 3.26 -8.16
C SER A 48 -5.09 3.95 -8.93
N LYS A 49 -6.31 3.38 -8.97
CA LYS A 49 -7.48 4.04 -9.58
C LYS A 49 -7.86 5.32 -8.85
N PHE A 50 -7.75 5.34 -7.52
CA PHE A 50 -8.04 6.52 -6.71
C PHE A 50 -6.88 7.53 -6.78
N LEU A 51 -5.64 7.05 -6.64
CA LEU A 51 -4.46 7.93 -6.71
C LEU A 51 -4.31 8.61 -8.07
N ARG A 52 -4.68 7.95 -9.18
CA ARG A 52 -4.64 8.54 -10.53
C ARG A 52 -5.49 9.81 -10.64
N LYS A 53 -6.62 9.90 -9.95
CA LYS A 53 -7.47 11.10 -9.91
C LYS A 53 -6.82 12.28 -9.17
N ARG A 54 -5.83 11.98 -8.32
CA ARG A 54 -5.18 12.92 -7.40
C ARG A 54 -3.73 13.21 -7.79
N THR A 55 -3.18 12.46 -8.75
CA THR A 55 -1.83 12.65 -9.29
C THR A 55 -1.79 13.93 -10.13
N PRO A 56 -0.79 14.82 -9.95
CA PRO A 56 -0.65 16.01 -10.79
C PRO A 56 -0.63 15.66 -12.28
N LYS A 57 -1.30 16.48 -13.11
CA LYS A 57 -1.48 16.21 -14.56
C LYS A 57 -0.16 16.15 -15.34
N SER A 58 0.90 16.77 -14.81
CA SER A 58 2.28 16.77 -15.34
C SER A 58 3.00 15.42 -15.16
N TYR A 59 2.37 14.46 -14.48
CA TYR A 59 2.95 13.15 -14.20
C TYR A 59 2.01 12.01 -14.60
N ASN A 60 2.56 10.81 -14.70
CA ASN A 60 1.81 9.58 -14.87
C ASN A 60 1.98 8.67 -13.65
N LEU A 61 0.87 8.07 -13.20
CA LEU A 61 0.90 6.98 -12.23
C LEU A 61 1.02 5.64 -12.97
N VAL A 62 2.04 4.86 -12.64
CA VAL A 62 2.33 3.56 -13.24
C VAL A 62 2.15 2.45 -12.21
N LEU A 63 1.54 1.35 -12.65
CA LEU A 63 1.22 0.18 -11.82
C LEU A 63 2.34 -0.84 -11.93
N GLY A 64 2.85 -1.33 -10.79
CA GLY A 64 3.84 -2.38 -10.76
C GLY A 64 3.29 -3.80 -11.00
N PRO A 65 4.13 -4.83 -10.92
CA PRO A 65 5.54 -4.77 -10.52
C PRO A 65 6.38 -3.99 -11.53
N LEU A 66 7.29 -3.14 -11.04
CA LEU A 66 8.22 -2.38 -11.88
C LEU A 66 9.60 -2.30 -11.23
N TRP A 67 10.60 -2.06 -12.06
CA TRP A 67 11.99 -1.88 -11.68
C TRP A 67 12.54 -0.56 -12.20
N ILE A 68 13.66 -0.14 -11.63
CA ILE A 68 14.33 1.10 -11.98
C ILE A 68 15.77 0.76 -12.33
N LYS A 69 16.30 1.35 -13.41
CA LYS A 69 17.70 1.19 -13.78
C LYS A 69 18.63 1.62 -12.64
N GLY A 70 19.63 0.79 -12.35
CA GLY A 70 20.55 0.93 -11.23
C GLY A 70 19.97 0.52 -9.87
N LEU A 71 18.76 -0.05 -9.83
CA LEU A 71 18.06 -0.57 -8.64
C LEU A 71 17.27 -1.86 -8.95
N GLU A 72 17.76 -2.67 -9.88
CA GLU A 72 17.06 -3.83 -10.45
C GLU A 72 16.76 -4.93 -9.41
N TRP A 73 17.43 -4.92 -8.27
CA TRP A 73 17.18 -5.83 -7.15
C TRP A 73 16.00 -5.40 -6.25
N ILE A 74 15.33 -4.29 -6.57
CA ILE A 74 14.18 -3.76 -5.83
C ILE A 74 12.96 -3.67 -6.75
N GLU A 75 11.96 -4.51 -6.49
CA GLU A 75 10.62 -4.42 -7.10
C GLU A 75 9.79 -3.35 -6.37
N TRP A 76 9.10 -2.50 -7.13
CA TRP A 76 8.20 -1.46 -6.61
C TRP A 76 6.73 -1.73 -6.97
N ASP A 77 5.82 -1.39 -6.05
CA ASP A 77 4.39 -1.65 -6.22
C ASP A 77 3.73 -0.60 -7.13
N LEU A 78 4.10 0.68 -7.00
CA LEU A 78 3.69 1.79 -7.87
C LEU A 78 4.84 2.80 -8.03
N ALA A 79 4.78 3.59 -9.09
CA ALA A 79 5.57 4.81 -9.23
C ALA A 79 4.74 5.95 -9.83
N ILE A 80 5.14 7.18 -9.52
CA ILE A 80 4.78 8.36 -10.31
C ILE A 80 6.01 8.73 -11.13
N VAL A 81 5.82 8.87 -12.43
CA VAL A 81 6.88 9.16 -13.40
C VAL A 81 6.56 10.43 -14.19
N LYS A 82 7.55 11.00 -14.88
CA LYS A 82 7.33 12.10 -15.82
C LYS A 82 6.27 11.74 -16.87
N LYS A 83 5.60 12.75 -17.43
CA LYS A 83 4.46 12.55 -18.35
C LYS A 83 4.79 11.69 -19.57
N ASP A 84 5.99 11.83 -20.11
CA ASP A 84 6.39 11.17 -21.35
C ASP A 84 7.33 9.98 -21.08
N ALA A 85 7.48 9.60 -19.80
CA ALA A 85 8.29 8.46 -19.42
C ALA A 85 7.65 7.16 -19.90
N SER A 86 8.45 6.33 -20.56
CA SER A 86 8.11 4.97 -20.97
C SER A 86 9.10 3.98 -20.39
N PRO A 87 8.65 2.77 -20.02
CA PRO A 87 9.55 1.73 -19.57
C PRO A 87 10.30 1.10 -20.75
N GLU A 88 11.53 0.67 -20.48
CA GLU A 88 12.19 -0.36 -21.28
C GLU A 88 11.68 -1.74 -20.86
N TYR A 89 11.51 -2.64 -21.84
CA TYR A 89 11.04 -4.01 -21.59
C TYR A 89 9.76 -4.08 -20.75
N ASP A 90 8.83 -3.14 -20.98
CA ASP A 90 7.52 -2.98 -20.33
C ASP A 90 7.52 -2.66 -18.82
N VAL A 91 8.62 -2.92 -18.09
CA VAL A 91 8.64 -2.81 -16.61
C VAL A 91 9.86 -2.09 -16.04
N LEU A 92 10.89 -1.78 -16.83
CA LEU A 92 12.14 -1.17 -16.37
C LEU A 92 12.20 0.31 -16.73
N TYR A 93 12.04 1.18 -15.74
CA TYR A 93 12.07 2.63 -15.96
C TYR A 93 13.48 3.23 -15.78
N ASN A 94 13.77 4.28 -16.55
CA ASN A 94 14.95 5.11 -16.31
C ASN A 94 14.82 5.83 -14.96
N SER A 95 15.89 5.82 -14.16
CA SER A 95 15.91 6.44 -12.83
C SER A 95 15.65 7.94 -12.85
N GLU A 96 15.98 8.60 -13.96
CA GLU A 96 15.76 10.03 -14.16
C GLU A 96 14.28 10.39 -14.35
N ASP A 97 13.41 9.43 -14.65
CA ASP A 97 11.99 9.67 -14.88
C ASP A 97 11.13 9.47 -13.65
N ILE A 98 11.71 8.94 -12.58
CA ILE A 98 11.01 8.62 -11.34
C ILE A 98 10.82 9.89 -10.49
N ILE A 99 9.56 10.21 -10.17
CA ILE A 99 9.16 11.35 -9.33
C ILE A 99 8.75 10.90 -7.93
N ALA A 100 8.03 9.77 -7.83
CA ALA A 100 7.72 9.15 -6.55
C ALA A 100 7.62 7.63 -6.65
N LEU A 101 7.84 6.96 -5.53
CA LEU A 101 7.80 5.49 -5.43
C LEU A 101 6.92 5.04 -4.27
N PHE A 102 6.31 3.87 -4.39
CA PHE A 102 5.39 3.35 -3.40
C PHE A 102 5.73 1.91 -3.01
N GLU A 103 5.80 1.65 -1.71
CA GLU A 103 5.69 0.32 -1.11
C GLU A 103 4.29 0.19 -0.53
N CYS A 104 3.51 -0.76 -1.04
CA CYS A 104 2.12 -0.97 -0.67
C CYS A 104 1.94 -2.31 0.07
N LYS A 105 1.04 -2.33 1.05
CA LYS A 105 0.73 -3.52 1.83
C LYS A 105 -0.77 -3.61 2.12
N VAL A 106 -1.37 -4.79 1.95
CA VAL A 106 -2.75 -5.02 2.42
C VAL A 106 -2.75 -4.96 3.94
N SER A 107 -2.19 -5.99 4.57
CA SER A 107 -1.85 -5.98 6.00
C SER A 107 -0.45 -5.44 6.11
N GLY A 108 -0.26 -4.39 6.89
CA GLY A 108 1.05 -3.82 7.08
C GLY A 108 1.97 -4.72 7.93
N ILE A 109 3.04 -4.14 8.48
CA ILE A 109 4.17 -4.91 9.01
C ILE A 109 3.80 -5.50 10.37
N TYR A 110 3.86 -6.83 10.46
CA TYR A 110 3.67 -7.56 11.71
C TYR A 110 4.86 -8.48 11.99
N GLY A 111 5.13 -8.76 13.27
CA GLY A 111 6.20 -9.67 13.69
C GLY A 111 6.76 -9.33 15.06
N ARG A 112 7.71 -10.16 15.53
CA ARG A 112 8.45 -9.87 16.76
C ARG A 112 9.24 -8.57 16.60
N LYS A 113 9.62 -7.93 17.72
CA LYS A 113 10.34 -6.63 17.70
C LYS A 113 11.58 -6.63 16.80
N ASN A 114 12.35 -7.71 16.77
CA ASN A 114 13.53 -7.83 15.91
C ASN A 114 13.18 -8.01 14.42
N GLU A 115 12.09 -8.73 14.11
CA GLU A 115 11.59 -8.90 12.74
C GLU A 115 11.05 -7.58 12.21
N LEU A 116 10.28 -6.85 13.02
CA LEU A 116 9.76 -5.53 12.71
C LEU A 116 10.91 -4.56 12.36
N LYS A 117 11.95 -4.50 13.20
CA LYS A 117 13.16 -3.69 12.92
C LYS A 117 13.81 -4.06 11.59
N LYS A 118 13.96 -5.36 11.29
CA LYS A 118 14.53 -5.82 10.01
C LYS A 118 13.70 -5.35 8.81
N ILE A 119 12.38 -5.49 8.88
CA ILE A 119 11.48 -5.10 7.78
C ILE A 119 11.49 -3.58 7.58
N ILE A 120 11.39 -2.80 8.66
CA ILE A 120 11.47 -1.33 8.61
C ILE A 120 12.81 -0.89 8.03
N ASN A 121 13.93 -1.46 8.48
CA ASN A 121 15.25 -1.13 7.96
C ASN A 121 15.38 -1.47 6.47
N ARG A 122 14.81 -2.59 6.02
CA ARG A 122 14.76 -2.94 4.59
C ARG A 122 14.03 -1.87 3.78
N ILE A 123 12.84 -1.45 4.20
CA ILE A 123 12.07 -0.41 3.49
C ILE A 123 12.83 0.91 3.47
N LYS A 124 13.39 1.33 4.62
CA LYS A 124 14.21 2.55 4.70
C LYS A 124 15.44 2.49 3.79
N ASN A 125 16.11 1.35 3.74
CA ASN A 125 17.27 1.16 2.87
C ASN A 125 16.88 1.21 1.39
N ASN A 126 15.76 0.59 1.02
CA ASN A 126 15.23 0.69 -0.34
C ASN A 126 14.94 2.15 -0.72
N PHE A 127 14.25 2.89 0.15
CA PHE A 127 13.95 4.31 -0.08
C PHE A 127 15.22 5.16 -0.13
N LYS A 128 16.21 4.89 0.71
CA LYS A 128 17.50 5.57 0.71
C LYS A 128 18.27 5.31 -0.58
N ASN A 129 18.29 4.08 -1.07
CA ASN A 129 18.93 3.72 -2.33
C ASN A 129 18.22 4.37 -3.51
N ALA A 130 16.88 4.39 -3.49
CA ALA A 130 16.08 5.11 -4.48
C ALA A 130 16.45 6.60 -4.56
N LYS A 131 16.51 7.29 -3.41
CA LYS A 131 16.90 8.71 -3.34
C LYS A 131 18.32 8.98 -3.85
N LYS A 132 19.23 8.01 -3.77
CA LYS A 132 20.59 8.14 -4.31
C LYS A 132 20.65 8.03 -5.83
N ILE A 133 19.86 7.12 -6.41
CA ILE A 133 19.93 6.79 -7.84
C ILE A 133 18.96 7.65 -8.68
N CYS A 134 17.76 7.90 -8.17
CA CYS A 134 16.71 8.65 -8.87
C CYS A 134 16.82 10.14 -8.53
N LYS A 135 17.55 10.91 -9.34
CA LYS A 135 17.82 12.34 -9.08
C LYS A 135 16.57 13.22 -8.96
N ASN A 136 15.48 12.84 -9.64
CA ASN A 136 14.22 13.57 -9.65
C ASN A 136 13.20 13.05 -8.61
N LEU A 137 13.58 12.06 -7.80
CA LEU A 137 12.70 11.46 -6.81
C LEU A 137 12.41 12.43 -5.68
N LYS A 138 11.16 12.88 -5.59
CA LYS A 138 10.68 13.78 -4.55
C LYS A 138 10.29 13.03 -3.28
N LYS A 139 9.55 11.91 -3.42
CA LYS A 139 8.99 11.18 -2.26
C LYS A 139 8.98 9.67 -2.46
N CYS A 140 9.16 8.95 -1.35
CA CYS A 140 8.82 7.54 -1.26
C CYS A 140 7.67 7.38 -0.27
N PHE A 141 6.64 6.65 -0.67
CA PHE A 141 5.43 6.42 0.10
C PHE A 141 5.39 5.00 0.61
N TYR A 142 5.11 4.84 1.91
CA TYR A 142 4.64 3.55 2.43
C TYR A 142 3.13 3.65 2.62
N ILE A 143 2.35 2.76 1.98
CA ILE A 143 0.90 2.76 2.12
C ILE A 143 0.44 1.39 2.59
N SER A 144 -0.35 1.32 3.65
CA SER A 144 -1.06 0.10 3.99
C SER A 144 -2.57 0.28 4.05
N LEU A 145 -3.30 -0.72 3.54
CA LEU A 145 -4.76 -0.75 3.69
C LEU A 145 -5.13 -0.88 5.16
N MET A 146 -4.43 -1.73 5.91
CA MET A 146 -4.71 -1.94 7.32
C MET A 146 -3.49 -2.28 8.17
N GLU A 147 -3.52 -1.85 9.43
CA GLU A 147 -2.51 -2.16 10.47
C GLU A 147 -3.15 -2.51 11.81
N VAL A 148 -2.37 -3.13 12.70
CA VAL A 148 -2.84 -3.54 14.02
C VAL A 148 -2.64 -2.43 15.05
N LYS A 149 -3.73 -1.95 15.68
CA LYS A 149 -3.65 -1.22 16.96
C LYS A 149 -3.45 -2.20 18.13
N PRO A 150 -2.54 -1.93 19.10
CA PRO A 150 -2.35 -2.80 20.27
C PRO A 150 -3.56 -2.75 21.20
N LYS A 151 -3.78 -3.82 22.01
CA LYS A 151 -4.97 -3.95 22.88
C LYS A 151 -4.70 -3.45 24.30
N LYS A 152 -3.53 -3.77 24.87
CA LYS A 152 -3.04 -3.31 26.18
C LYS A 152 -1.51 -3.29 26.19
N THR A 153 -0.89 -4.46 26.30
CA THR A 153 0.56 -4.69 26.20
C THR A 153 0.85 -5.33 24.84
N GLY A 154 1.62 -4.63 23.99
CA GLY A 154 1.94 -5.12 22.65
C GLY A 154 2.53 -4.04 21.79
N ILE A 155 3.20 -4.45 20.71
CA ILE A 155 3.83 -3.52 19.78
C ILE A 155 2.75 -2.68 19.11
N ASN A 156 2.92 -1.36 19.14
CA ASN A 156 2.09 -0.43 18.39
C ASN A 156 2.67 -0.26 16.98
N TYR A 157 2.31 -1.16 16.06
CA TYR A 157 2.87 -1.18 14.70
C TYR A 157 2.63 0.13 13.95
N TYR A 158 1.42 0.72 14.10
CA TYR A 158 1.12 2.04 13.55
C TYR A 158 2.14 3.08 14.03
N ARG A 159 2.36 3.22 15.34
CA ARG A 159 3.34 4.18 15.88
C ARG A 159 4.77 3.88 15.43
N GLU A 160 5.17 2.60 15.41
CA GLU A 160 6.51 2.20 14.96
C GLU A 160 6.74 2.58 13.50
N ILE A 161 5.75 2.40 12.62
CA ILE A 161 5.85 2.79 11.22
C ILE A 161 5.89 4.30 11.08
N LYS A 162 4.95 5.03 11.68
CA LYS A 162 4.92 6.51 11.62
C LYS A 162 6.20 7.15 12.15
N LYS A 163 6.84 6.54 13.17
CA LYS A 163 8.12 7.01 13.73
C LYS A 163 9.32 6.76 12.81
N ASN A 164 9.31 5.67 12.05
CA ASN A 164 10.51 5.20 11.35
C ASN A 164 10.47 5.37 9.82
N ILE A 165 9.29 5.48 9.23
CA ILE A 165 9.09 5.61 7.78
C ILE A 165 8.38 6.92 7.50
N GLU A 166 9.12 7.86 6.92
CA GLU A 166 8.59 9.13 6.42
C GLU A 166 7.56 8.88 5.31
N ASN A 167 6.53 9.74 5.18
CA ASN A 167 5.46 9.59 4.20
C ASN A 167 4.77 8.20 4.25
N SER A 168 4.56 7.69 5.46
CA SER A 168 3.77 6.49 5.71
C SER A 168 2.30 6.83 5.92
N PHE A 169 1.40 6.08 5.26
CA PHE A 169 -0.04 6.27 5.28
C PHE A 169 -0.76 4.94 5.51
N ILE A 170 -1.56 4.85 6.56
CA ILE A 170 -2.17 3.60 7.02
C ILE A 170 -3.68 3.82 7.13
N LEU A 171 -4.50 3.14 6.33
CA LEU A 171 -5.91 3.53 6.21
C LEU A 171 -6.78 3.01 7.37
N PHE A 172 -6.76 1.72 7.68
CA PHE A 172 -7.70 1.11 8.63
C PHE A 172 -7.05 0.32 9.77
N ASN A 173 -7.73 0.23 10.90
CA ASN A 173 -7.39 -0.73 11.95
C ASN A 173 -7.87 -2.13 11.55
N SER A 174 -6.91 -3.01 11.24
CA SER A 174 -7.15 -4.42 10.89
C SER A 174 -8.03 -5.16 11.90
N ARG A 175 -7.93 -4.86 13.20
CA ARG A 175 -8.73 -5.53 14.24
C ARG A 175 -10.20 -5.20 14.15
N SER A 176 -10.54 -3.96 13.77
CA SER A 176 -11.93 -3.56 13.55
C SER A 176 -12.52 -4.35 12.39
N ILE A 177 -11.76 -4.46 11.29
CA ILE A 177 -12.15 -5.25 10.11
C ILE A 177 -12.30 -6.74 10.47
N GLU A 178 -11.34 -7.32 11.19
CA GLU A 178 -11.40 -8.72 11.64
C GLU A 178 -12.60 -9.01 12.54
N TYR A 179 -12.91 -8.10 13.47
CA TYR A 179 -14.06 -8.22 14.35
C TYR A 179 -15.37 -8.18 13.55
N LEU A 180 -15.53 -7.18 12.69
CA LEU A 180 -16.71 -7.03 11.84
C LEU A 180 -16.87 -8.21 10.88
N SER A 181 -15.79 -8.71 10.30
CA SER A 181 -15.83 -9.86 9.38
C SER A 181 -16.26 -11.17 10.05
N LYS A 182 -16.14 -11.27 11.38
CA LYS A 182 -16.62 -12.42 12.16
C LYS A 182 -18.10 -12.30 12.52
N SER A 183 -18.60 -11.09 12.74
CA SER A 183 -20.00 -10.84 13.09
C SER A 183 -20.91 -10.67 11.88
N CYS A 184 -20.41 -10.12 10.78
CA CYS A 184 -21.13 -9.89 9.54
C CYS A 184 -20.21 -10.14 8.34
N ARG A 185 -20.70 -10.87 7.33
CA ARG A 185 -19.96 -11.11 6.07
C ARG A 185 -20.35 -10.16 4.94
N ASN A 186 -21.10 -9.09 5.22
CA ASN A 186 -21.44 -8.08 4.23
C ASN A 186 -20.28 -7.07 4.05
N PRO A 187 -19.61 -7.01 2.88
CA PRO A 187 -18.51 -6.09 2.64
C PRO A 187 -18.87 -4.60 2.83
N GLN A 188 -20.09 -4.21 2.46
CA GLN A 188 -20.55 -2.82 2.57
C GLN A 188 -20.67 -2.39 4.03
N GLU A 189 -21.24 -3.24 4.88
CA GLU A 189 -21.37 -2.96 6.30
C GLU A 189 -20.00 -2.89 6.99
N ILE A 190 -19.09 -3.82 6.65
CA ILE A 190 -17.71 -3.81 7.17
C ILE A 190 -17.01 -2.52 6.75
N ALA A 191 -17.08 -2.13 5.47
CA ALA A 191 -16.41 -0.94 4.98
C ALA A 191 -16.90 0.35 5.65
N ILE A 192 -18.21 0.48 5.90
CA ILE A 192 -18.79 1.63 6.58
C ILE A 192 -18.34 1.71 8.04
N LYS A 193 -18.39 0.57 8.75
CA LYS A 193 -18.15 0.49 10.20
C LYS A 193 -16.67 0.34 10.59
N ALA A 194 -15.79 0.01 9.63
CA ALA A 194 -14.38 -0.17 9.90
C ALA A 194 -13.75 1.10 10.49
N GLU A 195 -12.96 0.91 11.55
CA GLU A 195 -12.23 1.99 12.20
C GLU A 195 -11.07 2.45 11.31
N GLU A 196 -11.16 3.68 10.81
CA GLU A 196 -10.10 4.35 10.06
C GLU A 196 -9.05 4.97 11.00
N PHE A 197 -7.80 5.05 10.56
CA PHE A 197 -6.83 5.93 11.20
C PHE A 197 -7.04 7.36 10.73
N LYS A 198 -7.27 8.26 11.70
CA LYS A 198 -7.69 9.65 11.46
C LYS A 198 -6.78 10.38 10.48
N ASN A 199 -7.39 10.98 9.45
CA ASN A 199 -6.76 11.85 8.44
C ASN A 199 -5.70 11.20 7.54
N GLU A 200 -5.46 9.89 7.60
CA GLU A 200 -4.36 9.27 6.85
C GLU A 200 -4.58 9.37 5.33
N TRP A 201 -5.82 9.25 4.84
CA TRP A 201 -6.13 9.48 3.43
C TRP A 201 -5.89 10.94 2.99
N ASN A 202 -6.41 11.90 3.76
CA ASN A 202 -6.25 13.32 3.42
C ASN A 202 -4.78 13.74 3.42
N ASN A 203 -4.00 13.28 4.40
CA ASN A 203 -2.56 13.55 4.47
C ASN A 203 -1.82 12.92 3.28
N LEU A 204 -2.25 11.76 2.80
CA LEU A 204 -1.70 11.15 1.57
C LEU A 204 -1.99 12.04 0.37
N ILE A 205 -3.23 12.50 0.19
CA ILE A 205 -3.61 13.36 -0.94
C ILE A 205 -2.86 14.70 -0.89
N GLU A 206 -2.73 15.32 0.28
CA GLU A 206 -1.95 16.55 0.45
C GLU A 206 -0.45 16.31 0.16
N SER A 207 0.08 15.14 0.53
CA SER A 207 1.46 14.81 0.21
C SER A 207 1.66 14.59 -1.30
N LEU A 208 0.67 14.02 -1.99
CA LEU A 208 0.69 13.85 -3.45
C LEU A 208 0.54 15.17 -4.21
N SER A 209 -0.24 16.12 -3.71
CA SER A 209 -0.41 17.43 -4.36
C SER A 209 0.85 18.30 -4.30
N LYS A 210 1.80 17.95 -3.42
CA LYS A 210 3.11 18.60 -3.26
C LYS A 210 4.22 17.92 -4.09
N LEU A 211 3.86 16.97 -4.96
CA LEU A 211 4.78 16.43 -5.96
C LEU A 211 4.87 17.41 -7.12
#